data_AF-U6F5M9-F1
#
_entry.id   AF-U6F5M9-F1
#
_cell.length_a   1.000
_cell.length_b   1.000
_cell.length_c   1.000
_cell.angle_alpha   90.00
_cell.angle_beta   90.00
_cell.angle_gamma   90.00
#
_symmetry.space_group_name_H-M   'P 1'
#
loop_
_entity.id
_entity.type
_entity.pdbx_description
1 polymer ?
#
loop_
_entity_poly.entity_id
_entity_poly.type
_entity_poly.pdbx_seq_one_letter_code
_entity_poly.pdbx_strand_id
1 'polypeptide(L)'
;MYDAQKWLDQIIEDIPSIRQEMLEDCHRQKTYGKAKQYARQFKIDFGANYQGTAEEQAQALFNTLIEDTVTQLNRESDKGEIKHDRS
;
A
#
# COMPACT_ATOMS: atom_id res chain seq x y z
N MET A 1 -19.41 -2.26 20.42
CA MET A 1 -18.94 -1.06 19.70
C MET A 1 -17.58 -0.55 20.18
N TYR A 2 -17.18 -0.71 21.45
CA TYR A 2 -15.84 -0.33 21.93
C TYR A 2 -14.68 -1.13 21.28
N ASP A 3 -14.88 -2.42 20.97
CA ASP A 3 -13.81 -3.26 20.39
C ASP A 3 -13.48 -2.92 18.93
N ALA A 4 -14.48 -2.56 18.12
CA ALA A 4 -14.28 -2.25 16.71
C ALA A 4 -13.56 -0.91 16.51
N GLN A 5 -13.89 0.10 17.33
CA GLN A 5 -13.19 1.39 17.29
C GLN A 5 -11.75 1.27 17.78
N LYS A 6 -11.53 0.54 18.89
CA LYS A 6 -10.18 0.29 19.41
C LYS A 6 -9.31 -0.49 18.42
N TRP A 7 -9.90 -1.44 17.70
CA TRP A 7 -9.22 -2.16 16.64
C TRP A 7 -8.86 -1.26 15.46
N LEU A 8 -9.78 -0.37 15.05
CA LEU A 8 -9.52 0.64 14.01
C LEU A 8 -8.37 1.57 14.42
N ASP A 9 -8.40 2.08 15.64
CA ASP A 9 -7.40 3.00 16.16
C ASP A 9 -6.01 2.32 16.20
N GLN A 10 -5.93 1.05 16.60
CA GLN A 10 -4.67 0.29 16.57
C GLN A 10 -4.15 0.10 15.15
N ILE A 11 -5.03 -0.20 14.19
CA ILE A 11 -4.63 -0.31 12.78
C ILE A 11 -4.08 1.01 12.27
N ILE A 12 -4.72 2.14 12.61
CA ILE A 12 -4.26 3.47 12.22
C ILE A 12 -2.86 3.74 12.78
N GLU A 13 -2.59 3.36 14.03
CA GLU A 13 -1.27 3.47 14.65
C GLU A 13 -0.22 2.60 13.94
N ASP A 14 -0.61 1.42 13.46
CA ASP A 14 0.30 0.45 12.83
C ASP A 14 0.55 0.75 11.33
N ILE A 15 -0.27 1.58 10.67
CA ILE A 15 -0.16 1.95 9.24
C ILE A 15 1.29 2.27 8.81
N PRO A 16 2.08 3.09 9.53
CA PRO A 16 3.45 3.40 9.13
C PRO A 16 4.36 2.17 9.07
N SER A 17 4.25 1.25 10.04
CA SER A 17 5.02 0.01 10.10
C SER A 17 4.59 -0.94 8.99
N ILE A 18 3.28 -1.11 8.79
CA ILE A 18 2.71 -1.96 7.73
C ILE A 18 3.16 -1.45 6.35
N ARG A 19 3.20 -0.13 6.15
CA ARG A 19 3.74 0.48 4.92
C ARG A 19 5.19 0.08 4.67
N GLN A 20 6.02 0.17 5.71
CA GLN A 20 7.44 -0.13 5.61
C GLN A 20 7.65 -1.61 5.26
N GLU A 21 6.98 -2.52 5.98
CA GLU A 21 7.03 -3.96 5.69
C GLU A 21 6.58 -4.27 4.26
N MET A 22 5.50 -3.62 3.79
CA MET A 22 5.01 -3.81 2.43
C MET A 22 6.00 -3.27 1.38
N LEU A 23 6.71 -2.16 1.65
CA LEU A 23 7.78 -1.66 0.79
C LEU A 23 8.97 -2.63 0.75
N GLU A 24 9.39 -3.15 1.90
CA GLU A 24 10.48 -4.14 1.99
C GLU A 24 10.15 -5.41 1.20
N ASP A 25 8.91 -5.92 1.31
CA ASP A 25 8.45 -7.06 0.52
C ASP A 25 8.34 -6.74 -0.98
N CYS A 26 7.94 -5.52 -1.33
CA CYS A 26 7.96 -5.05 -2.72
C CYS A 26 9.38 -4.97 -3.28
N HIS A 27 10.37 -4.54 -2.49
CA HIS A 27 11.78 -4.48 -2.90
C HIS A 27 12.43 -5.86 -3.08
N ARG A 28 11.84 -6.92 -2.51
CA ARG A 28 12.25 -8.31 -2.81
C ARG A 28 11.88 -8.74 -4.24
N GLN A 29 11.03 -7.98 -4.93
CA GLN A 29 10.66 -8.26 -6.31
C GLN A 29 11.77 -7.85 -7.28
N LYS A 30 12.00 -8.66 -8.33
CA LYS A 30 13.10 -8.48 -9.29
C LYS A 30 13.04 -7.16 -10.09
N THR A 31 11.86 -6.56 -10.22
CA THR A 31 11.67 -5.30 -10.98
C THR A 31 10.60 -4.44 -10.32
N TYR A 32 10.69 -3.11 -10.50
CA TYR A 32 9.67 -2.17 -10.04
C TYR A 32 8.29 -2.45 -10.65
N GLY A 33 8.24 -2.97 -11.88
CA GLY A 33 6.98 -3.42 -12.50
C GLY A 33 6.30 -4.53 -11.70
N LYS A 34 7.07 -5.54 -11.28
CA LYS A 34 6.58 -6.65 -10.44
C LYS A 34 6.25 -6.21 -9.03
N ALA A 35 7.06 -5.32 -8.44
CA ALA A 35 6.79 -4.71 -7.14
C ALA A 35 5.43 -3.98 -7.11
N LYS A 36 5.15 -3.17 -8.14
CA LYS A 36 3.87 -2.46 -8.29
C LYS A 36 2.68 -3.40 -8.49
N GLN A 37 2.86 -4.47 -9.28
CA GLN A 37 1.81 -5.48 -9.45
C GLN A 37 1.54 -6.22 -8.14
N TYR A 38 2.58 -6.60 -7.41
CA TYR A 38 2.49 -7.26 -6.11
C TYR A 38 1.73 -6.39 -5.10
N ALA A 39 2.10 -5.11 -4.92
CA ALA A 39 1.37 -4.20 -4.04
C ALA A 39 -0.12 -4.10 -4.39
N ARG A 40 -0.45 -4.00 -5.68
CA ARG A 40 -1.84 -3.87 -6.16
C ARG A 40 -2.68 -5.13 -5.94
N GLN A 41 -2.08 -6.31 -5.81
CA GLN A 41 -2.83 -7.55 -5.55
C GLN A 41 -3.53 -7.55 -4.19
N PHE A 42 -3.06 -6.71 -3.25
CA PHE A 42 -3.66 -6.57 -1.93
C PHE A 42 -4.80 -5.54 -1.88
N LYS A 43 -5.07 -4.84 -2.99
CA LYS A 43 -6.12 -3.81 -3.03
C LYS A 43 -7.47 -4.50 -2.95
N ILE A 44 -8.28 -4.10 -1.99
CA ILE A 44 -9.63 -4.64 -1.79
C ILE A 44 -10.58 -3.81 -2.65
N ASP A 45 -11.34 -4.47 -3.52
CA ASP A 45 -12.35 -3.80 -4.34
C ASP A 45 -13.62 -3.60 -3.49
N PHE A 46 -13.85 -2.37 -3.03
CA PHE A 46 -15.04 -2.02 -2.26
C PHE A 46 -15.74 -0.83 -2.90
N GLY A 47 -17.07 -0.90 -3.00
CA GLY A 47 -17.89 0.20 -3.48
C GLY A 47 -17.67 1.42 -2.60
N ALA A 48 -17.13 2.50 -3.15
CA ALA A 48 -16.68 3.68 -2.44
C ALA A 48 -17.80 4.39 -1.66
N ASN A 49 -18.12 3.92 -0.46
CA ASN A 49 -18.98 4.62 0.49
C ASN A 49 -18.18 4.86 1.78
N TYR A 50 -17.58 6.04 1.87
CA TYR A 50 -16.83 6.54 3.03
C TYR A 50 -17.69 6.76 4.29
N GLN A 51 -19.01 6.47 4.22
CA GLN A 51 -19.91 6.38 5.37
C GLN A 51 -20.06 4.95 5.92
N GLY A 52 -19.18 4.05 5.49
CA GLY A 52 -19.19 2.66 5.90
C GLY A 52 -18.87 2.44 7.39
N THR A 53 -19.22 1.24 7.84
CA THR A 53 -18.83 0.62 9.10
C THR A 53 -17.31 0.72 9.36
N ALA A 54 -16.88 0.50 10.61
CA ALA A 54 -15.46 0.53 10.97
C ALA A 54 -14.59 -0.40 10.10
N GLU A 55 -15.14 -1.52 9.63
CA GLU A 55 -14.46 -2.45 8.72
C GLU A 55 -14.21 -1.84 7.35
N GLU A 56 -15.21 -1.14 6.77
CA GLU A 56 -15.08 -0.44 5.49
C GLU A 56 -14.07 0.71 5.59
N GLN A 57 -14.01 1.39 6.74
CA GLN A 57 -13.01 2.43 7.01
C GLN A 57 -11.58 1.84 7.07
N ALA A 58 -11.39 0.70 7.74
CA ALA A 58 -10.11 0.00 7.77
C ALA A 58 -9.67 -0.44 6.36
N GLN A 59 -10.58 -1.00 5.57
CA GLN A 59 -10.30 -1.42 4.19
C GLN A 59 -9.92 -0.22 3.30
N ALA A 60 -10.60 0.92 3.45
CA ALA A 60 -10.24 2.15 2.76
C ALA A 60 -8.83 2.64 3.13
N LEU A 61 -8.48 2.60 4.42
CA LEU A 61 -7.12 2.94 4.89
C LEU A 61 -6.06 2.03 4.26
N PHE A 62 -6.29 0.71 4.19
CA PHE A 62 -5.38 -0.22 3.53
C PHE A 62 -5.24 0.05 2.02
N ASN A 63 -6.34 0.40 1.34
CA ASN A 63 -6.26 0.77 -0.07
C ASN A 63 -5.41 2.02 -0.31
N THR A 64 -5.57 3.05 0.54
CA THR A 64 -4.72 4.25 0.49
C THR A 64 -3.24 3.91 0.74
N LEU A 65 -2.96 3.02 1.68
CA LEU A 65 -1.60 2.54 1.96
C LEU A 65 -0.94 1.90 0.74
N ILE A 66 -1.70 1.08 0.01
CA ILE A 66 -1.25 0.41 -1.21
C ILE A 66 -0.96 1.43 -2.31
N GLU A 67 -1.82 2.43 -2.48
CA GLU A 67 -1.60 3.50 -3.46
C GLU A 67 -0.38 4.35 -3.14
N ASP A 68 -0.14 4.66 -1.87
CA ASP A 68 1.06 5.35 -1.39
C ASP A 68 2.33 4.53 -1.67
N THR A 69 2.27 3.23 -1.44
CA THR A 69 3.38 2.30 -1.71
C THR A 69 3.70 2.25 -3.21
N VAL A 70 2.68 2.13 -4.06
CA VAL A 70 2.84 2.19 -5.52
C VAL A 70 3.42 3.53 -5.97
N THR A 71 2.97 4.64 -5.37
CA THR A 71 3.47 5.99 -5.66
C THR A 71 4.95 6.13 -5.27
N GLN A 72 5.33 5.59 -4.11
CA GLN A 72 6.73 5.56 -3.67
C GLN A 72 7.60 4.73 -4.62
N LEU A 73 7.15 3.54 -5.02
CA LEU A 73 7.84 2.71 -6.01
C LEU A 73 7.97 3.40 -7.38
N ASN A 74 6.98 4.19 -7.80
CA ASN A 74 7.11 5.02 -9.01
C ASN A 74 8.20 6.07 -8.83
N ARG A 75 8.21 6.83 -7.73
CA ARG A 75 9.25 7.83 -7.46
C ARG A 75 10.64 7.22 -7.40
N GLU A 76 10.79 6.03 -6.85
CA GLU A 76 12.06 5.29 -6.82
C GLU A 76 12.49 4.83 -8.21
N SER A 77 11.55 4.30 -9.00
CA SER A 77 11.79 3.96 -10.40
C SER A 77 12.16 5.18 -11.25
N ASP A 78 11.62 6.36 -10.95
CA ASP A 78 11.91 7.60 -11.68
C ASP A 78 13.25 8.21 -11.24
N LYS A 79 13.66 8.00 -9.99
CA LYS A 79 14.96 8.44 -9.44
C LYS A 79 16.11 7.49 -9.79
N GLY A 80 15.81 6.20 -9.95
CA GLY A 80 16.73 5.22 -10.50
C GLY A 80 16.69 5.32 -12.02
N GLU A 81 17.41 6.30 -12.58
CA GLU A 81 17.57 6.46 -14.03
C GLU A 81 17.73 5.10 -14.71
N ILE A 82 16.89 4.84 -15.72
CA ILE A 82 17.16 3.80 -16.70
C ILE A 82 18.46 4.21 -17.40
N LYS A 83 19.60 3.68 -16.93
CA LYS A 83 20.75 3.50 -17.81
C LYS A 83 20.27 2.56 -18.92
N HIS A 84 19.78 3.14 -20.01
CA HIS A 84 19.77 2.46 -21.29
C HIS A 84 21.24 2.27 -21.66
N ASP A 85 21.86 1.21 -21.13
CA ASP A 85 23.09 0.70 -21.70
C ASP A 85 22.70 0.17 -23.08
N ARG A 86 23.05 0.95 -24.10
CA ARG A 86 23.04 0.48 -25.49
C ARG A 86 24.20 -0.49 -25.60
N SER A 87 23.91 -1.77 -25.63
CA SER A 87 24.81 -2.82 -26.10
C SER A 87 24.13 -3.61 -27.21
#